data_AF-A0A1Q7K4G1-F1
#
_entry.id   AF-A0A1Q7K4G1-F1
#
_cell.length_a   1.000
_cell.length_b   1.000
_cell.length_c   1.000
_cell.angle_alpha   90.00
_cell.angle_beta   90.00
_cell.angle_gamma   90.00
#
_symmetry.space_group_name_H-M   'P 1'
#
loop_
_entity.id
_entity.type
_entity.pdbx_description
1 polymer ?
#
loop_
_entity_poly.entity_id
_entity_poly.type
_entity_poly.pdbx_seq_one_letter_code
_entity_poly.pdbx_strand_id
1 'polypeptide(L)'
;MSTTPSTNSKVASLHRETPIPDGDFLHFLGKRVRQLRNVRGMTRKTVARESDVSERHLAQLEAGEGNVSIVLLRRIAAALDVSLLELFAPEVEEPAEKQMIQRFLERLPNHRLEDVVFRLMRDFSPGEKLRRKRIALIGLRGAGKSTLGSKLAVEMRVPFVELDGEIEKEMGMPLGEIFSLYGQSGYRAIERRTLARVLSAHDCAVLSVGGGVVSAKETFDYLLSHCYTIWIKAQPEEHMSRVLEQGDFRAMAGNDQAMEDLRRILDAREPLYRQADMELDTSGSSVEASFSRLKTTLQSNLQ
;
A
#
# COMPACT_ATOMS: atom_id res chain seq x y z
N MET A 1 3.23 40.54 -14.12
CA MET A 1 4.05 40.35 -12.90
C MET A 1 3.36 39.31 -12.04
N SER A 2 3.88 38.10 -12.13
CA SER A 2 3.40 36.86 -11.51
C SER A 2 3.91 36.74 -10.08
N THR A 3 3.04 36.42 -9.13
CA THR A 3 3.42 35.87 -7.83
C THR A 3 2.43 34.79 -7.42
N THR A 4 2.82 33.53 -7.63
CA THR A 4 2.21 32.35 -7.03
C THR A 4 2.97 32.02 -5.74
N PRO A 5 2.31 31.67 -4.62
CA PRO A 5 2.99 31.07 -3.49
C PRO A 5 3.08 29.55 -3.71
N SER A 6 4.32 29.07 -3.79
CA SER A 6 4.70 27.66 -3.80
C SER A 6 4.88 27.19 -2.35
N THR A 7 4.07 26.22 -1.92
CA THR A 7 4.29 25.38 -0.73
C THR A 7 3.22 24.28 -0.81
N ASN A 8 3.47 22.97 -0.72
CA ASN A 8 4.33 22.30 0.24
C ASN A 8 4.53 20.86 -0.24
N SER A 9 5.66 20.56 -0.89
CA SER A 9 6.10 19.18 -1.13
C SER A 9 6.78 18.70 0.16
N LYS A 10 6.03 17.97 1.00
CA LYS A 10 6.60 17.16 2.08
C LYS A 10 7.36 16.01 1.42
N VAL A 11 8.57 16.29 0.95
CA VAL A 11 9.58 15.27 0.70
C VAL A 11 9.77 14.53 2.01
N ALA A 12 9.50 13.23 1.96
CA ALA A 12 9.69 12.31 3.07
C ALA A 12 11.02 12.61 3.75
N SER A 13 10.95 12.93 5.04
CA SER A 13 12.13 13.11 5.88
C SER A 13 12.94 11.83 5.82
N LEU A 14 14.02 11.86 5.01
CA LEU A 14 15.12 10.91 5.08
C LEU A 14 15.46 10.79 6.57
N HIS A 15 15.23 9.62 7.15
CA HIS A 15 15.76 9.29 8.46
C HIS A 15 17.25 9.61 8.41
N ARG A 16 17.66 10.71 9.04
CA ARG A 16 19.07 10.95 9.31
C ARG A 16 19.43 9.91 10.36
N GLU A 17 19.92 8.76 9.91
CA GLU A 17 20.69 7.87 10.76
C GLU A 17 21.71 8.76 11.49
N THR A 18 21.74 8.67 12.82
CA THR A 18 22.79 9.29 13.62
C THR A 18 24.13 8.94 12.98
N PRO A 19 25.00 9.93 12.68
CA PRO A 19 26.26 9.65 12.01
C PRO A 19 27.04 8.63 12.84
N ILE A 20 27.34 7.49 12.23
CA ILE A 20 28.20 6.46 12.83
C ILE A 20 29.50 7.17 13.21
N PRO A 21 29.95 7.11 14.48
CA PRO A 21 31.23 7.69 14.86
C PRO A 21 32.34 7.21 13.92
N ASP A 22 33.21 8.11 13.46
CA ASP A 22 34.25 7.80 12.46
C ASP A 22 35.10 6.57 12.87
N GLY A 23 35.33 6.38 14.18
CA GLY A 23 36.03 5.22 14.72
C GLY A 23 35.30 3.89 14.52
N ASP A 24 33.98 3.85 14.68
CA ASP A 24 33.17 2.64 14.47
C ASP A 24 33.17 2.25 12.99
N PHE A 25 33.11 3.24 12.10
CA PHE A 25 33.19 3.03 10.64
C PHE A 25 34.56 2.49 10.22
N LEU A 26 35.66 3.09 10.70
CA LEU A 26 37.01 2.65 10.40
C LEU A 26 37.27 1.24 10.94
N HIS A 27 36.76 0.91 12.13
CA HIS A 27 36.86 -0.42 12.70
C HIS A 27 36.09 -1.46 11.88
N PHE A 28 34.87 -1.14 11.43
CA PHE A 28 34.10 -1.99 10.53
C PHE A 28 34.85 -2.26 9.23
N LEU A 29 35.37 -1.22 8.58
CA LEU A 29 36.13 -1.32 7.33
C LEU A 29 37.39 -2.19 7.51
N GLY A 30 38.13 -1.97 8.60
CA GLY A 30 39.32 -2.74 8.93
C GLY A 30 39.03 -4.23 9.14
N LYS A 31 37.98 -4.55 9.90
CA LYS A 31 37.49 -5.93 10.08
C LYS A 31 37.14 -6.56 8.74
N ARG A 32 36.45 -5.82 7.86
CA ARG A 32 36.02 -6.31 6.53
C ARG A 32 37.20 -6.63 5.62
N VAL A 33 38.20 -5.74 5.55
CA VAL A 33 39.45 -5.97 4.78
C VAL A 33 40.16 -7.22 5.30
N ARG A 34 40.31 -7.37 6.63
CA ARG A 34 40.93 -8.55 7.26
C ARG A 34 40.20 -9.85 6.89
N GLN A 35 38.87 -9.83 6.88
CA GLN A 35 38.05 -10.99 6.56
C GLN A 35 38.17 -11.39 5.10
N LEU A 36 37.99 -10.45 4.16
CA LEU A 36 38.11 -10.72 2.73
C LEU A 36 39.49 -11.28 2.38
N ARG A 37 40.53 -10.78 3.06
CA ARG A 37 41.88 -11.31 2.98
C ARG A 37 41.98 -12.75 3.50
N ASN A 38 41.41 -13.04 4.68
CA ASN A 38 41.44 -14.37 5.28
C ASN A 38 40.67 -15.41 4.44
N VAL A 39 39.49 -15.05 3.91
CA VAL A 39 38.66 -15.90 3.03
C VAL A 39 39.44 -16.30 1.77
N ARG A 40 40.29 -15.40 1.27
CA ARG A 40 41.16 -15.64 0.11
C ARG A 40 42.50 -16.30 0.46
N GLY A 41 42.72 -16.68 1.72
CA GLY A 41 43.96 -17.31 2.17
C GLY A 41 45.20 -16.42 2.04
N MET A 42 45.04 -15.10 1.93
CA MET A 42 46.14 -14.18 1.70
C MET A 42 46.77 -13.71 3.02
N THR A 43 48.10 -13.60 3.06
CA THR A 43 48.79 -12.97 4.20
C THR A 43 48.75 -11.44 4.05
N ARG A 44 48.92 -10.70 5.15
CA ARG A 44 49.04 -9.22 5.10
C ARG A 44 50.17 -8.80 4.16
N LYS A 45 51.33 -9.48 4.24
CA LYS A 45 52.47 -9.27 3.36
C LYS A 45 52.12 -9.44 1.87
N THR A 46 51.30 -10.43 1.52
CA THR A 46 50.84 -10.67 0.14
C THR A 46 50.01 -9.50 -0.37
N VAL A 47 48.97 -9.11 0.37
CA VAL A 47 48.08 -8.01 -0.02
C VAL A 47 48.81 -6.67 -0.04
N ALA A 48 49.68 -6.41 0.92
CA ALA A 48 50.51 -5.21 0.98
C ALA A 48 51.37 -5.06 -0.28
N ARG A 49 52.02 -6.14 -0.71
CA ARG A 49 52.82 -6.17 -1.94
C ARG A 49 51.96 -5.93 -3.19
N GLU A 50 50.79 -6.58 -3.29
CA GLU A 50 49.91 -6.49 -4.46
C GLU A 50 49.16 -5.16 -4.56
N SER A 51 48.93 -4.49 -3.43
CA SER A 51 48.27 -3.18 -3.38
C SER A 51 49.25 -1.98 -3.37
N ASP A 52 50.57 -2.24 -3.42
CA ASP A 52 51.61 -1.20 -3.31
C ASP A 52 51.47 -0.38 -2.00
N VAL A 53 51.30 -1.10 -0.88
CA VAL A 53 51.09 -0.53 0.47
C VAL A 53 52.08 -1.18 1.45
N SER A 54 52.52 -0.44 2.46
CA SER A 54 53.34 -1.04 3.52
C SER A 54 52.52 -2.04 4.36
N GLU A 55 53.14 -3.13 4.79
CA GLU A 55 52.48 -4.12 5.67
C GLU A 55 52.00 -3.48 6.99
N ARG A 56 52.72 -2.44 7.47
CA ARG A 56 52.33 -1.62 8.63
C ARG A 56 51.04 -0.84 8.37
N HIS A 57 50.91 -0.18 7.22
CA HIS A 57 49.69 0.57 6.89
C HIS A 57 48.50 -0.35 6.69
N LEU A 58 48.70 -1.54 6.12
CA LEU A 58 47.63 -2.53 6.01
C LEU A 58 47.21 -3.07 7.40
N ALA A 59 48.16 -3.25 8.33
CA ALA A 59 47.85 -3.62 9.70
C ALA A 59 47.06 -2.54 10.46
N GLN A 60 47.40 -1.26 10.28
CA GLN A 60 46.65 -0.13 10.84
C GLN A 60 45.23 -0.05 10.28
N LEU A 61 45.09 -0.19 8.96
CA LEU A 61 43.78 -0.27 8.32
C LEU A 61 42.94 -1.41 8.90
N GLU A 62 43.49 -2.62 9.01
CA GLU A 62 42.77 -3.77 9.57
C GLU A 62 42.40 -3.62 11.05
N ALA A 63 43.13 -2.79 11.80
CA ALA A 63 42.82 -2.45 13.18
C ALA A 63 41.74 -1.35 13.30
N GLY A 64 41.42 -0.67 12.19
CA GLY A 64 40.56 0.52 12.18
C GLY A 64 41.29 1.78 12.66
N GLU A 65 42.62 1.80 12.60
CA GLU A 65 43.44 2.91 13.04
C GLU A 65 43.81 3.84 11.89
N GLY A 66 43.41 5.11 12.02
CA GLY A 66 43.79 6.17 11.09
C GLY A 66 42.98 6.18 9.79
N ASN A 67 43.12 7.28 9.05
CA ASN A 67 42.42 7.47 7.79
C ASN A 67 43.17 6.81 6.64
N VAL A 68 42.43 6.23 5.72
CA VAL A 68 42.95 5.64 4.49
C VAL A 68 42.44 6.44 3.29
N SER A 69 43.31 6.71 2.33
CA SER A 69 42.86 7.38 1.10
C SER A 69 42.01 6.43 0.25
N ILE A 70 40.99 6.98 -0.42
CA ILE A 70 40.12 6.19 -1.30
C ILE A 70 40.89 5.50 -2.43
N VAL A 71 42.00 6.10 -2.88
CA VAL A 71 42.89 5.51 -3.88
C VAL A 71 43.60 4.28 -3.33
N LEU A 72 44.04 4.31 -2.07
CA LEU A 72 44.64 3.16 -1.40
C LEU A 72 43.62 2.04 -1.20
N LEU A 73 42.41 2.39 -0.74
CA LEU A 73 41.31 1.43 -0.61
C LEU A 73 40.99 0.75 -1.94
N ARG A 74 40.98 1.49 -3.05
CA ARG A 74 40.77 0.91 -4.38
C ARG A 74 41.88 -0.07 -4.77
N ARG A 75 43.15 0.23 -4.46
CA ARG A 75 44.27 -0.69 -4.70
C ARG A 75 44.18 -1.94 -3.83
N ILE A 76 43.78 -1.80 -2.57
CA ILE A 76 43.56 -2.92 -1.65
C ILE A 76 42.39 -3.79 -2.14
N ALA A 77 41.28 -3.18 -2.57
CA ALA A 77 40.15 -3.89 -3.17
C ALA A 77 40.58 -4.70 -4.41
N ALA A 78 41.37 -4.07 -5.30
CA ALA A 78 41.90 -4.74 -6.49
C ALA A 78 42.85 -5.90 -6.14
N ALA A 79 43.74 -5.72 -5.15
CA ALA A 79 44.62 -6.78 -4.66
C ALA A 79 43.84 -7.93 -3.99
N LEU A 80 42.68 -7.63 -3.41
CA LEU A 80 41.77 -8.61 -2.85
C LEU A 80 40.78 -9.17 -3.87
N ASP A 81 40.88 -8.83 -5.16
CA ASP A 81 39.93 -9.27 -6.20
C ASP A 81 38.46 -9.07 -5.79
N VAL A 82 38.14 -7.86 -5.30
CA VAL A 82 36.79 -7.40 -4.95
C VAL A 82 36.49 -6.04 -5.55
N SER A 83 35.21 -5.74 -5.69
CA SER A 83 34.77 -4.37 -5.95
C SER A 83 34.98 -3.48 -4.72
N LEU A 84 35.17 -2.17 -4.91
CA LEU A 84 35.27 -1.22 -3.80
C LEU A 84 34.02 -1.23 -2.91
N LEU A 85 32.84 -1.47 -3.48
CA LEU A 85 31.57 -1.53 -2.76
C LEU A 85 31.53 -2.70 -1.77
N GLU A 86 32.20 -3.81 -2.08
CA GLU A 86 32.22 -5.01 -1.24
C GLU A 86 33.02 -4.83 0.06
N LEU A 87 33.92 -3.83 0.11
CA LEU A 87 34.58 -3.40 1.35
C LEU A 87 33.62 -2.70 2.32
N PHE A 88 32.49 -2.19 1.83
CA PHE A 88 31.49 -1.47 2.62
C PHE A 88 30.18 -2.23 2.79
N ALA A 89 30.04 -3.38 2.14
CA ALA A 89 28.87 -4.24 2.29
C ALA A 89 28.78 -4.76 3.73
N PRO A 90 27.71 -4.46 4.49
CA PRO A 90 27.53 -4.97 5.84
C PRO A 90 27.50 -6.51 5.85
N GLU A 91 28.03 -7.11 6.92
CA GLU A 91 28.10 -8.56 7.15
C GLU A 91 26.75 -9.26 7.27
N VAL A 92 25.64 -8.55 7.15
CA VAL A 92 24.34 -9.19 7.26
C VAL A 92 24.21 -10.09 6.05
N GLU A 93 24.46 -11.38 6.24
CA GLU A 93 23.86 -12.43 5.42
C GLU A 93 22.40 -12.06 5.37
N GLU A 94 21.97 -11.48 4.25
CA GLU A 94 20.58 -11.15 4.09
C GLU A 94 19.80 -12.43 4.35
N PRO A 95 18.74 -12.39 5.19
CA PRO A 95 17.92 -13.56 5.44
C PRO A 95 17.57 -14.22 4.12
N ALA A 96 17.55 -15.56 4.09
CA ALA A 96 17.32 -16.31 2.85
C ALA A 96 16.04 -15.85 2.13
N GLU A 97 15.04 -15.41 2.90
CA GLU A 97 13.80 -14.82 2.44
C GLU A 97 14.03 -13.52 1.66
N LYS A 98 14.88 -12.62 2.16
CA LYS A 98 15.19 -11.35 1.50
C LYS A 98 15.96 -11.60 0.19
N GLN A 99 16.91 -12.54 0.21
CA GLN A 99 17.61 -12.96 -1.02
C GLN A 99 16.65 -13.58 -2.03
N MET A 100 15.67 -14.37 -1.56
CA MET A 100 14.64 -14.96 -2.41
C MET A 100 13.73 -13.89 -3.02
N ILE A 101 13.32 -12.88 -2.24
CA ILE A 101 12.53 -11.75 -2.72
C ILE A 101 13.31 -10.97 -3.79
N GLN A 102 14.60 -10.66 -3.56
CA GLN A 102 15.42 -9.96 -4.54
C GLN A 102 15.52 -10.73 -5.87
N ARG A 103 15.83 -12.03 -5.82
CA ARG A 103 15.87 -12.89 -7.02
C ARG A 103 14.53 -12.99 -7.72
N PHE A 104 13.42 -12.95 -6.98
CA PHE A 104 12.08 -12.94 -7.54
C PHE A 104 11.80 -11.61 -8.27
N LEU A 105 12.16 -10.48 -7.66
CA LEU A 105 11.99 -9.14 -8.24
C LEU A 105 12.84 -8.93 -9.50
N GLU A 106 14.07 -9.44 -9.54
CA GLU A 106 14.95 -9.39 -10.72
C GLU A 106 14.35 -10.10 -11.95
N ARG A 107 13.53 -11.12 -11.74
CA ARG A 107 12.88 -11.91 -12.80
C ARG A 107 11.49 -11.40 -13.15
N LEU A 108 10.96 -10.43 -12.40
CA LEU A 108 9.59 -9.95 -12.58
C LEU A 108 9.53 -8.97 -13.76
N PRO A 109 8.58 -9.13 -14.70
CA PRO A 109 8.38 -8.14 -15.74
C PRO A 109 8.03 -6.76 -15.17
N ASN A 110 8.57 -5.68 -15.76
CA ASN A 110 8.37 -4.31 -15.26
C ASN A 110 6.89 -3.93 -15.10
N HIS A 111 6.00 -4.40 -15.99
CA HIS A 111 4.57 -4.12 -15.92
C HIS A 111 3.87 -4.74 -14.70
N ARG A 112 4.48 -5.74 -14.05
CA ARG A 112 3.96 -6.35 -12.81
C ARG A 112 4.59 -5.78 -11.55
N LEU A 113 5.68 -5.02 -11.67
CA LEU A 113 6.32 -4.39 -10.52
C LEU A 113 5.38 -3.41 -9.82
N GLU A 114 4.56 -2.69 -10.59
CA GLU A 114 3.56 -1.76 -10.04
C GLU A 114 2.57 -2.48 -9.11
N ASP A 115 2.02 -3.62 -9.54
CA ASP A 115 1.11 -4.44 -8.71
C ASP A 115 1.79 -4.98 -7.44
N VAL A 116 3.06 -5.40 -7.55
CA VAL A 116 3.82 -5.92 -6.42
C VAL A 116 4.14 -4.82 -5.42
N VAL A 117 4.62 -3.67 -5.88
CA VAL A 117 4.86 -2.50 -5.02
C VAL A 117 3.57 -2.07 -4.34
N PHE A 118 2.47 -2.02 -5.08
CA PHE A 118 1.16 -1.68 -4.54
C PHE A 118 0.75 -2.62 -3.40
N ARG A 119 0.83 -3.94 -3.61
CA ARG A 119 0.49 -4.94 -2.57
C ARG A 119 1.43 -4.85 -1.38
N LEU A 120 2.74 -4.71 -1.60
CA LEU A 120 3.71 -4.57 -0.52
C LEU A 120 3.44 -3.33 0.33
N MET A 121 3.14 -2.19 -0.31
CA MET A 121 2.77 -0.97 0.40
C MET A 121 1.42 -1.09 1.11
N ARG A 122 0.44 -1.75 0.51
CA ARG A 122 -0.88 -1.97 1.12
C ARG A 122 -0.78 -2.84 2.38
N ASP A 123 0.00 -3.91 2.30
CA ASP A 123 -0.01 -4.99 3.29
C ASP A 123 1.09 -4.85 4.35
N PHE A 124 2.19 -4.11 4.07
CA PHE A 124 3.36 -4.03 4.97
C PHE A 124 3.88 -2.60 5.23
N SER A 125 3.22 -1.55 4.72
CA SER A 125 3.64 -0.17 5.02
C SER A 125 3.39 0.19 6.49
N PRO A 126 4.20 1.08 7.11
CA PRO A 126 3.95 1.59 8.47
C PRO A 126 2.53 2.17 8.69
N GLY A 127 1.83 2.55 7.61
CA GLY A 127 0.44 2.98 7.61
C GLY A 127 -0.62 1.88 7.78
N GLU A 128 -0.24 0.60 7.81
CA GLU A 128 -1.16 -0.54 7.92
C GLU A 128 -2.06 -0.45 9.17
N LYS A 129 -1.50 0.02 10.29
CA LYS A 129 -2.28 0.23 11.53
C LYS A 129 -3.39 1.26 11.36
N LEU A 130 -3.16 2.30 10.56
CA LEU A 130 -4.15 3.34 10.27
C LEU A 130 -5.21 2.80 9.29
N ARG A 131 -4.75 2.05 8.29
CA ARG A 131 -5.60 1.35 7.33
C ARG A 131 -6.60 0.43 8.01
N ARG A 132 -6.16 -0.38 8.98
CA ARG A 132 -7.01 -1.29 9.77
C ARG A 132 -8.06 -0.59 10.63
N LYS A 133 -7.89 0.71 10.93
CA LYS A 133 -8.86 1.52 11.69
C LYS A 133 -9.93 2.18 10.82
N ARG A 134 -9.75 2.16 9.50
CA ARG A 134 -10.67 2.74 8.52
C ARG A 134 -11.28 1.60 7.71
N ILE A 135 -12.54 1.29 7.98
CA ILE A 135 -13.23 0.19 7.31
C ILE A 135 -14.03 0.75 6.16
N ALA A 136 -13.79 0.29 4.94
CA ALA A 136 -14.54 0.71 3.77
C ALA A 136 -15.38 -0.44 3.22
N LEU A 137 -16.69 -0.25 3.16
CA LEU A 137 -17.64 -1.19 2.59
C LEU A 137 -17.81 -0.89 1.10
N ILE A 138 -17.53 -1.88 0.26
CA ILE A 138 -17.70 -1.83 -1.19
C ILE A 138 -18.70 -2.89 -1.64
N GLY A 139 -19.27 -2.71 -2.83
CA GLY A 139 -20.27 -3.60 -3.40
C GLY A 139 -21.39 -2.83 -4.08
N LEU A 140 -22.25 -3.52 -4.82
CA LEU A 140 -23.35 -2.87 -5.54
C LEU A 140 -24.37 -2.20 -4.60
N ARG A 141 -25.16 -1.30 -5.17
CA ARG A 141 -26.33 -0.72 -4.48
C ARG A 141 -27.27 -1.87 -4.08
N GLY A 142 -27.97 -1.74 -2.96
CA GLY A 142 -28.77 -2.83 -2.40
C GLY A 142 -27.97 -3.91 -1.64
N ALA A 143 -26.63 -3.92 -1.66
CA ALA A 143 -25.84 -4.92 -0.90
C ALA A 143 -26.05 -4.85 0.63
N GLY A 144 -26.58 -3.74 1.15
CA GLY A 144 -26.71 -3.50 2.59
C GLY A 144 -25.53 -2.75 3.22
N LYS A 145 -24.67 -2.09 2.42
CA LYS A 145 -23.52 -1.31 2.90
C LYS A 145 -23.90 -0.27 3.94
N SER A 146 -24.91 0.55 3.68
CA SER A 146 -25.32 1.62 4.61
C SER A 146 -25.89 1.05 5.91
N THR A 147 -26.70 -0.01 5.82
CA THR A 147 -27.29 -0.69 6.98
C THR A 147 -26.22 -1.36 7.86
N LEU A 148 -25.35 -2.16 7.27
CA LEU A 148 -24.27 -2.84 8.01
C LEU A 148 -23.20 -1.87 8.49
N GLY A 149 -22.86 -0.87 7.68
CA GLY A 149 -21.86 0.15 7.99
C GLY A 149 -22.28 1.03 9.16
N SER A 150 -23.53 1.49 9.18
CA SER A 150 -24.07 2.26 10.31
C SER A 150 -24.06 1.45 11.61
N LYS A 151 -24.51 0.18 11.57
CA LYS A 151 -24.43 -0.72 12.75
C LYS A 151 -22.98 -0.93 13.21
N LEU A 152 -22.06 -1.14 12.28
CA LEU A 152 -20.64 -1.36 12.59
C LEU A 152 -19.99 -0.12 13.20
N ALA A 153 -20.31 1.06 12.69
CA ALA A 153 -19.80 2.33 13.21
C ALA A 153 -20.25 2.56 14.66
N VAL A 154 -21.51 2.27 14.98
CA VAL A 154 -22.05 2.35 16.36
C VAL A 154 -21.33 1.38 17.29
N GLU A 155 -21.17 0.13 16.87
CA GLU A 155 -20.47 -0.90 17.67
C GLU A 155 -19.00 -0.52 17.93
N MET A 156 -18.32 0.00 16.92
CA MET A 156 -16.91 0.42 17.02
C MET A 156 -16.72 1.81 17.63
N ARG A 157 -17.80 2.57 17.84
CA ARG A 157 -17.80 3.96 18.33
C ARG A 157 -16.97 4.90 17.46
N VAL A 158 -17.08 4.74 16.14
CA VAL A 158 -16.40 5.57 15.13
C VAL A 158 -17.45 6.23 14.22
N PRO A 159 -17.12 7.32 13.51
CA PRO A 159 -18.05 7.93 12.57
C PRO A 159 -18.39 6.99 11.40
N PHE A 160 -19.65 7.02 10.98
CA PHE A 160 -20.11 6.45 9.73
C PHE A 160 -20.13 7.53 8.65
N VAL A 161 -19.50 7.28 7.51
CA VAL A 161 -19.43 8.22 6.39
C VAL A 161 -19.93 7.56 5.11
N GLU A 162 -20.93 8.15 4.47
CA GLU A 162 -21.35 7.76 3.13
C GLU A 162 -20.70 8.68 2.11
N LEU A 163 -19.84 8.12 1.25
CA LEU A 163 -19.07 8.93 0.30
C LEU A 163 -19.99 9.68 -0.67
N ASP A 164 -21.05 9.02 -1.14
CA ASP A 164 -22.07 9.61 -2.00
C ASP A 164 -22.70 10.86 -1.35
N GLY A 165 -23.05 10.78 -0.06
CA GLY A 165 -23.60 11.92 0.69
C GLY A 165 -22.56 13.03 0.94
N GLU A 166 -21.28 12.68 1.10
CA GLU A 166 -20.21 13.69 1.19
C GLU A 166 -19.94 14.39 -0.14
N ILE A 167 -20.11 13.70 -1.26
CA ILE A 167 -20.02 14.29 -2.60
C ILE A 167 -21.18 15.28 -2.82
N GLU A 168 -22.41 14.89 -2.48
CA GLU A 168 -23.58 15.77 -2.62
C GLU A 168 -23.45 17.03 -1.75
N LYS A 169 -22.97 16.90 -0.51
CA LYS A 169 -22.69 18.05 0.37
C LYS A 169 -21.61 18.97 -0.19
N GLU A 170 -20.52 18.41 -0.73
CA GLU A 170 -19.40 19.18 -1.28
C GLU A 170 -19.81 19.95 -2.55
N MET A 171 -20.66 19.35 -3.38
CA MET A 171 -21.12 19.94 -4.64
C MET A 171 -22.39 20.79 -4.49
N GLY A 172 -23.12 20.64 -3.38
CA GLY A 172 -24.38 21.35 -3.13
C GLY A 172 -25.53 20.93 -4.03
N MET A 173 -25.45 19.75 -4.64
CA MET A 173 -26.46 19.22 -5.57
C MET A 173 -26.51 17.68 -5.52
N PRO A 174 -27.66 17.06 -5.88
CA PRO A 174 -27.81 15.60 -5.90
C PRO A 174 -26.89 14.93 -6.92
N LEU A 175 -26.50 13.67 -6.67
CA LEU A 175 -25.64 12.90 -7.57
C LEU A 175 -26.12 12.89 -9.03
N GLY A 176 -27.44 12.81 -9.24
CA GLY A 176 -28.04 12.81 -10.57
C GLY A 176 -27.67 14.05 -11.38
N GLU A 177 -27.70 15.24 -10.75
CA GLU A 177 -27.33 16.50 -11.40
C GLU A 177 -25.82 16.58 -11.65
N ILE A 178 -25.00 16.04 -10.74
CA ILE A 178 -23.55 15.96 -10.95
C ILE A 178 -23.24 15.14 -12.21
N PHE A 179 -23.88 13.98 -12.37
CA PHE A 179 -23.71 13.17 -13.57
C PHE A 179 -24.20 13.89 -14.84
N SER A 180 -25.31 14.61 -14.77
CA SER A 180 -25.84 15.38 -15.91
C SER A 180 -24.94 16.54 -16.32
N LEU A 181 -24.35 17.27 -15.36
CA LEU A 181 -23.55 18.48 -15.62
C LEU A 181 -22.08 18.16 -15.93
N TYR A 182 -21.48 17.22 -15.21
CA TYR A 182 -20.04 16.94 -15.26
C TYR A 182 -19.70 15.62 -15.95
N GLY A 183 -20.71 14.81 -16.26
CA GLY A 183 -20.53 13.48 -16.83
C GLY A 183 -19.83 12.51 -15.89
N GLN A 184 -19.57 11.31 -16.41
CA GLN A 184 -18.94 10.23 -15.65
C GLN A 184 -17.51 10.58 -15.22
N SER A 185 -16.70 11.17 -16.10
CA SER A 185 -15.30 11.52 -15.82
C SER A 185 -15.17 12.60 -14.75
N GLY A 186 -16.02 13.63 -14.81
CA GLY A 186 -16.08 14.67 -13.79
C GLY A 186 -16.48 14.12 -12.43
N TYR A 187 -17.51 13.25 -12.39
CA TYR A 187 -17.88 12.54 -11.16
C TYR A 187 -16.71 11.74 -10.58
N ARG A 188 -15.93 11.02 -11.40
CA ARG A 188 -14.76 10.25 -10.90
C ARG A 188 -13.69 11.14 -10.28
N ALA A 189 -13.42 12.31 -10.86
CA ALA A 189 -12.48 13.26 -10.29
C ALA A 189 -12.97 13.79 -8.93
N ILE A 190 -14.27 14.10 -8.81
CA ILE A 190 -14.89 14.53 -7.56
C ILE A 190 -14.83 13.39 -6.52
N GLU A 191 -15.26 12.17 -6.89
CA GLU A 191 -15.22 10.97 -6.05
C GLU A 191 -13.82 10.72 -5.47
N ARG A 192 -12.78 10.81 -6.30
CA ARG A 192 -11.38 10.66 -5.88
C ARG A 192 -10.95 11.71 -4.87
N ARG A 193 -11.31 12.97 -5.10
CA ARG A 193 -10.98 14.12 -4.24
C ARG A 193 -11.70 14.03 -2.90
N THR A 194 -13.00 13.77 -2.92
CA THR A 194 -13.82 13.62 -1.71
C THR A 194 -13.32 12.45 -0.88
N LEU A 195 -12.95 11.31 -1.50
CA LEU A 195 -12.37 10.18 -0.78
C LEU A 195 -11.05 10.58 -0.06
N ALA A 196 -10.14 11.27 -0.74
CA ALA A 196 -8.91 11.77 -0.12
C ALA A 196 -9.19 12.70 1.06
N ARG A 197 -10.16 13.62 0.92
CA ARG A 197 -10.57 14.55 1.97
C ARG A 197 -11.10 13.80 3.20
N VAL A 198 -12.04 12.87 3.00
CA VAL A 198 -12.64 12.07 4.08
C VAL A 198 -11.57 11.26 4.81
N LEU A 199 -10.69 10.57 4.07
CA LEU A 199 -9.61 9.79 4.68
C LEU A 199 -8.51 10.64 5.34
N SER A 200 -8.39 11.91 4.97
CA SER A 200 -7.48 12.85 5.66
C SER A 200 -8.10 13.41 6.94
N ALA A 201 -9.44 13.53 6.99
CA ALA A 201 -10.17 14.06 8.14
C ALA A 201 -10.42 13.02 9.24
N HIS A 202 -10.42 11.73 8.90
CA HIS A 202 -10.77 10.66 9.83
C HIS A 202 -9.68 9.60 9.94
N ASP A 203 -9.06 9.49 11.13
CA ASP A 203 -8.11 8.42 11.43
C ASP A 203 -8.79 7.08 11.72
N CYS A 204 -10.04 7.10 12.19
CA CYS A 204 -10.89 5.92 12.39
C CYS A 204 -12.28 6.23 11.87
N ALA A 205 -12.83 5.39 10.99
CA ALA A 205 -14.17 5.56 10.42
C ALA A 205 -14.66 4.27 9.77
N VAL A 206 -15.97 4.14 9.63
CA VAL A 206 -16.60 3.19 8.70
C VAL A 206 -17.14 3.98 7.51
N LEU A 207 -16.74 3.60 6.30
CA LEU A 207 -17.11 4.26 5.06
C LEU A 207 -18.01 3.35 4.22
N SER A 208 -19.07 3.91 3.63
CA SER A 208 -19.81 3.28 2.53
C SER A 208 -19.42 3.99 1.24
N VAL A 209 -18.90 3.23 0.27
CA VAL A 209 -18.43 3.76 -1.02
C VAL A 209 -19.36 3.31 -2.14
N GLY A 210 -19.66 4.22 -3.07
CA GLY A 210 -20.48 3.93 -4.25
C GLY A 210 -19.98 2.72 -5.03
N GLY A 211 -20.91 1.89 -5.51
CA GLY A 211 -20.56 0.61 -6.14
C GLY A 211 -19.67 0.74 -7.39
N GLY A 212 -19.67 1.91 -8.03
CA GLY A 212 -18.84 2.18 -9.21
C GLY A 212 -17.37 2.44 -8.93
N VAL A 213 -16.93 2.58 -7.67
CA VAL A 213 -15.54 2.95 -7.32
C VAL A 213 -14.52 1.99 -7.92
N VAL A 214 -14.84 0.70 -7.99
CA VAL A 214 -13.96 -0.35 -8.53
C VAL A 214 -13.64 -0.15 -10.01
N SER A 215 -14.50 0.56 -10.75
CA SER A 215 -14.27 0.87 -12.16
C SER A 215 -13.29 2.03 -12.39
N ALA A 216 -12.89 2.75 -11.33
CA ALA A 216 -11.89 3.82 -11.38
C ALA A 216 -10.61 3.36 -10.65
N LYS A 217 -9.64 2.83 -11.40
CA LYS A 217 -8.44 2.18 -10.87
C LYS A 217 -7.72 3.04 -9.83
N GLU A 218 -7.48 4.32 -10.13
CA GLU A 218 -6.73 5.22 -9.25
C GLU A 218 -7.46 5.48 -7.92
N THR A 219 -8.79 5.55 -7.95
CA THR A 219 -9.61 5.74 -6.75
C THR A 219 -9.68 4.45 -5.95
N PHE A 220 -9.82 3.30 -6.63
CA PHE A 220 -9.91 2.01 -5.97
C PHE A 220 -8.58 1.60 -5.33
N ASP A 221 -7.45 1.78 -6.02
CA ASP A 221 -6.12 1.55 -5.48
C ASP A 221 -5.86 2.45 -4.25
N TYR A 222 -6.30 3.71 -4.31
CA TYR A 222 -6.23 4.62 -3.16
C TYR A 222 -7.07 4.13 -1.98
N LEU A 223 -8.29 3.64 -2.23
CA LEU A 223 -9.15 3.07 -1.19
C LEU A 223 -8.51 1.83 -0.55
N LEU A 224 -8.05 0.89 -1.37
CA LEU A 224 -7.41 -0.36 -0.96
C LEU A 224 -6.15 -0.11 -0.12
N SER A 225 -5.35 0.90 -0.46
CA SER A 225 -4.12 1.25 0.27
C SER A 225 -4.35 1.99 1.60
N HIS A 226 -5.51 2.62 1.79
CA HIS A 226 -5.78 3.48 2.96
C HIS A 226 -6.90 2.97 3.88
N CYS A 227 -7.67 1.97 3.46
CA CYS A 227 -8.74 1.36 4.25
C CYS A 227 -8.64 -0.17 4.25
N TYR A 228 -9.10 -0.79 5.33
CA TYR A 228 -9.49 -2.19 5.32
C TYR A 228 -10.83 -2.32 4.60
N THR A 229 -10.81 -2.96 3.45
CA THR A 229 -11.94 -3.02 2.53
C THR A 229 -12.72 -4.31 2.67
N ILE A 230 -14.05 -4.20 2.72
CA ILE A 230 -14.95 -5.33 2.84
C ILE A 230 -15.93 -5.30 1.67
N TRP A 231 -15.89 -6.33 0.83
CA TRP A 231 -16.88 -6.51 -0.21
C TRP A 231 -18.15 -7.14 0.37
N ILE A 232 -19.23 -6.37 0.38
CA ILE A 232 -20.56 -6.85 0.73
C ILE A 232 -21.26 -7.29 -0.56
N LYS A 233 -21.61 -8.57 -0.65
CA LYS A 233 -22.34 -9.16 -1.78
C LYS A 233 -23.71 -9.70 -1.36
N ALA A 234 -24.61 -9.76 -2.32
CA ALA A 234 -25.91 -10.40 -2.23
C ALA A 234 -26.23 -11.04 -3.58
N GLN A 235 -27.22 -11.93 -3.63
CA GLN A 235 -27.73 -12.43 -4.91
C GLN A 235 -28.28 -11.28 -5.77
N PRO A 236 -28.13 -11.32 -7.11
CA PRO A 236 -28.64 -10.28 -8.01
C PRO A 236 -30.12 -9.93 -7.76
N GLU A 237 -30.95 -10.93 -7.47
CA GLU A 237 -32.38 -10.80 -7.23
C GLU A 237 -32.64 -10.00 -5.94
N GLU A 238 -31.84 -10.22 -4.89
CA GLU A 238 -31.92 -9.47 -3.64
C GLU A 238 -31.43 -8.03 -3.81
N HIS A 239 -30.39 -7.80 -4.62
CA HIS A 239 -29.95 -6.46 -4.99
C HIS A 239 -31.10 -5.67 -5.62
N MET A 240 -31.79 -6.27 -6.60
CA MET A 240 -32.89 -5.63 -7.30
C MET A 240 -34.07 -5.35 -6.37
N SER A 241 -34.50 -6.34 -5.57
CA SER A 241 -35.60 -6.17 -4.60
C SER A 241 -35.35 -4.99 -3.65
N ARG A 242 -34.15 -4.93 -3.07
CA ARG A 242 -33.77 -3.87 -2.12
C ARG A 242 -33.65 -2.50 -2.79
N VAL A 243 -33.22 -2.42 -4.04
CA VAL A 243 -33.15 -1.16 -4.80
C VAL A 243 -34.55 -0.65 -5.15
N LEU A 244 -35.47 -1.55 -5.53
CA LEU A 244 -36.87 -1.21 -5.81
C LEU A 244 -37.60 -0.70 -4.56
N GLU A 245 -37.39 -1.35 -3.40
CA GLU A 245 -37.93 -0.91 -2.11
C GLU A 245 -37.44 0.49 -1.70
N GLN A 246 -36.24 0.90 -2.14
CA GLN A 246 -35.66 2.21 -1.89
C GLN A 246 -36.18 3.32 -2.83
N GLY A 247 -37.11 3.00 -3.74
CA GLY A 247 -37.76 3.98 -4.61
C GLY A 247 -36.87 4.51 -5.74
N ASP A 248 -35.79 3.79 -6.09
CA ASP A 248 -34.90 4.17 -7.19
C ASP A 248 -35.39 3.54 -8.51
N PHE A 249 -36.40 4.17 -9.10
CA PHE A 249 -37.09 3.70 -10.31
C PHE A 249 -36.23 3.72 -11.58
N ARG A 250 -34.94 4.08 -11.51
CA ARG A 250 -34.02 3.97 -12.66
C ARG A 250 -33.87 2.53 -13.18
N ALA A 251 -34.22 1.54 -12.34
CA ALA A 251 -34.30 0.13 -12.71
C ALA A 251 -35.63 -0.28 -13.39
N MET A 252 -36.62 0.61 -13.52
CA MET A 252 -37.96 0.29 -14.02
C MET A 252 -38.15 0.41 -15.54
N ALA A 253 -37.06 0.40 -16.32
CA ALA A 253 -37.13 0.26 -17.77
C ALA A 253 -36.82 -1.21 -18.18
N GLY A 254 -37.81 -2.10 -18.02
CA GLY A 254 -37.74 -3.49 -18.49
C GLY A 254 -37.14 -4.46 -17.47
N ASN A 255 -37.99 -5.11 -16.67
CA ASN A 255 -37.63 -5.98 -15.54
C ASN A 255 -36.58 -7.06 -15.92
N ASP A 256 -36.75 -7.72 -17.07
CA ASP A 256 -35.83 -8.78 -17.50
C ASP A 256 -34.50 -8.23 -18.02
N GLN A 257 -34.53 -7.16 -18.84
CA GLN A 257 -33.32 -6.55 -19.39
C GLN A 257 -32.47 -5.88 -18.31
N ALA A 258 -33.12 -5.23 -17.34
CA ALA A 258 -32.46 -4.62 -16.19
C ALA A 258 -31.80 -5.66 -15.28
N MET A 259 -32.44 -6.83 -15.08
CA MET A 259 -31.85 -7.95 -14.35
C MET A 259 -30.64 -8.56 -15.09
N GLU A 260 -30.72 -8.70 -16.41
CA GLU A 260 -29.58 -9.13 -17.22
C GLU A 260 -28.42 -8.12 -17.14
N ASP A 261 -28.70 -6.82 -17.24
CA ASP A 261 -27.68 -5.78 -17.16
C ASP A 261 -27.03 -5.75 -15.77
N LEU A 262 -27.81 -5.94 -14.70
CA LEU A 262 -27.29 -6.08 -13.35
C LEU A 262 -26.34 -7.27 -13.22
N ARG A 263 -26.71 -8.44 -13.77
CA ARG A 263 -25.85 -9.62 -13.80
C ARG A 263 -24.56 -9.36 -14.58
N ARG A 264 -24.63 -8.75 -15.77
CA ARG A 264 -23.44 -8.37 -16.55
C ARG A 264 -22.52 -7.42 -15.78
N ILE A 265 -23.09 -6.45 -15.06
CA ILE A 265 -22.31 -5.51 -14.23
C ILE A 265 -21.65 -6.23 -13.06
N LEU A 266 -22.35 -7.16 -12.41
CA LEU A 266 -21.78 -8.00 -11.35
C LEU A 266 -20.61 -8.83 -11.87
N ASP A 267 -20.81 -9.58 -12.95
CA ASP A 267 -19.80 -10.45 -13.55
C ASP A 267 -18.55 -9.65 -13.93
N ALA A 268 -18.73 -8.46 -14.52
CA ALA A 268 -17.61 -7.60 -14.90
C ALA A 268 -16.87 -6.99 -13.69
N ARG A 269 -17.56 -6.73 -12.57
CA ARG A 269 -16.98 -6.08 -11.39
C ARG A 269 -16.49 -7.04 -10.31
N GLU A 270 -16.96 -8.28 -10.30
CA GLU A 270 -16.58 -9.29 -9.30
C GLU A 270 -15.06 -9.49 -9.19
N PRO A 271 -14.28 -9.60 -10.28
CA PRO A 271 -12.83 -9.71 -10.19
C PRO A 271 -12.17 -8.49 -9.50
N LEU A 272 -12.79 -7.32 -9.60
CA LEU A 272 -12.32 -6.09 -8.97
C LEU A 272 -12.72 -6.04 -7.49
N TYR A 273 -13.97 -6.39 -7.17
CA TYR A 273 -14.42 -6.47 -5.78
C TYR A 273 -13.64 -7.50 -4.95
N ARG A 274 -13.23 -8.61 -5.56
CA ARG A 274 -12.41 -9.67 -4.93
C ARG A 274 -11.02 -9.19 -4.48
N GLN A 275 -10.58 -8.00 -4.91
CA GLN A 275 -9.34 -7.40 -4.41
C GLN A 275 -9.46 -6.84 -2.99
N ALA A 276 -10.68 -6.78 -2.44
CA ALA A 276 -10.94 -6.42 -1.05
C ALA A 276 -10.26 -7.39 -0.07
N ASP A 277 -10.04 -6.93 1.17
CA ASP A 277 -9.42 -7.74 2.22
C ASP A 277 -10.34 -8.85 2.73
N MET A 278 -11.65 -8.64 2.62
CA MET A 278 -12.68 -9.52 3.15
C MET A 278 -13.92 -9.51 2.26
N GLU A 279 -14.56 -10.66 2.14
CA GLU A 279 -15.88 -10.80 1.52
C GLU A 279 -16.95 -11.15 2.58
N LEU A 280 -18.16 -10.61 2.41
CA LEU A 280 -19.33 -10.94 3.21
C LEU A 280 -20.55 -11.14 2.30
N ASP A 281 -21.07 -12.36 2.28
CA ASP A 281 -22.28 -12.70 1.51
C ASP A 281 -23.56 -12.59 2.34
N THR A 282 -24.32 -11.52 2.13
CA THR A 282 -25.56 -11.22 2.87
C THR A 282 -26.81 -11.94 2.34
N SER A 283 -26.66 -12.82 1.35
CA SER A 283 -27.78 -13.53 0.72
C SER A 283 -28.52 -14.43 1.71
N GLY A 284 -29.85 -14.45 1.63
CA GLY A 284 -30.73 -15.29 2.46
C GLY A 284 -30.61 -15.06 3.97
N SER A 285 -29.93 -14.00 4.41
CA SER A 285 -29.57 -13.77 5.80
C SER A 285 -30.22 -12.49 6.31
N SER A 286 -30.71 -12.51 7.56
CA SER A 286 -31.19 -11.28 8.20
C SER A 286 -30.04 -10.27 8.40
N VAL A 287 -30.39 -9.00 8.62
CA VAL A 287 -29.41 -7.95 8.91
C VAL A 287 -28.61 -8.30 10.17
N GLU A 288 -29.26 -8.84 11.21
CA GLU A 288 -28.65 -9.25 12.48
C GLU A 288 -27.66 -10.42 12.30
N ALA A 289 -28.04 -11.43 11.51
CA ALA A 289 -27.17 -12.56 11.21
C ALA A 289 -25.94 -12.12 10.38
N SER A 290 -26.18 -11.30 9.34
CA SER A 290 -25.12 -10.72 8.51
C SER A 290 -24.16 -9.85 9.33
N PHE A 291 -24.70 -9.04 10.25
CA PHE A 291 -23.90 -8.19 11.12
C PHE A 291 -23.07 -8.98 12.13
N SER A 292 -23.66 -10.04 12.71
CA SER A 292 -22.94 -10.93 13.62
C SER A 292 -21.76 -11.60 12.92
N ARG A 293 -21.96 -12.10 11.69
CA ARG A 293 -20.88 -12.67 10.89
C ARG A 293 -19.82 -11.63 10.51
N LEU A 294 -20.23 -10.43 10.11
CA LEU A 294 -19.32 -9.31 9.84
C LEU A 294 -18.40 -9.03 11.04
N LYS A 295 -18.98 -8.95 12.25
CA LYS A 295 -18.23 -8.71 13.48
C LYS A 295 -17.23 -9.83 13.78
N THR A 296 -17.68 -11.09 13.72
CA THR A 296 -16.81 -12.24 14.01
C THR A 296 -15.62 -12.29 13.05
N THR A 297 -15.85 -12.12 11.74
CA THR A 297 -14.78 -12.15 10.73
C THR A 297 -13.85 -10.93 10.85
N LEU A 298 -14.38 -9.75 11.18
CA LEU A 298 -13.53 -8.58 11.42
C LEU A 298 -12.62 -8.77 12.65
N GLN A 299 -13.15 -9.34 13.72
CA GLN A 299 -12.36 -9.60 14.93
C GLN A 299 -11.23 -10.60 14.68
N SER A 300 -11.46 -11.64 13.88
CA SER A 300 -10.39 -12.61 13.54
C SER A 300 -9.30 -12.02 12.64
N ASN A 301 -9.65 -11.08 11.76
CA ASN A 301 -8.71 -10.53 10.79
C ASN A 301 -7.95 -9.29 11.28
N LEU A 302 -8.50 -8.56 12.26
CA LEU A 302 -7.90 -7.35 12.82
C LEU A 302 -7.03 -7.60 14.07
N GLN A 303 -7.07 -8.80 14.65
CA GLN A 303 -6.12 -9.28 15.67
C GLN A 303 -4.76 -9.61 15.06
#